data_AF-A0A7X3R409-F1
#
_entry.id   AF-A0A7X3R409-F1
#
_cell.length_a   1.000
_cell.length_b   1.000
_cell.length_c   1.000
_cell.angle_alpha   90.00
_cell.angle_beta   90.00
_cell.angle_gamma   90.00
#
_symmetry.space_group_name_H-M   'P 1'
#
loop_
_entity.id
_entity.type
_entity.pdbx_description
1 polymer ?
#
loop_
_entity_poly.entity_id
_entity_poly.type
_entity_poly.pdbx_seq_one_letter_code
_entity_poly.pdbx_strand_id
1 'polypeptide(L)'
;LYAEPAVRNDLAALDAHSSDPRTGIQRSGPDDDPDARGEFHLYVPESLDGSQPRPLVVALHGGMGNGRDFLWTWLREARSRRFLLLAPTSVGPTWALMGPDADRQRLLSSVEFVRERFNVDGDRILLTGLSDGATYGLSTFLAGDTPFTAMAAVAGVLHPKNVQDGAIVGAEGKCVSITHGTKDWMFPVQLAQAAQQALRDAGADVRYHEIADLAHAYPREENPAILEWFDPTLALPAPDS
;
A
#
# COMPACT_ATOMS: atom_id res chain seq x y z
N LEU A 1 4.40 6.10 -21.60
CA LEU A 1 4.65 4.66 -21.39
C LEU A 1 4.71 4.37 -19.91
N TYR A 2 3.59 4.00 -19.29
CA TYR A 2 3.48 3.78 -17.85
C TYR A 2 3.89 2.35 -17.46
N ALA A 3 5.13 2.00 -17.78
CA ALA A 3 5.70 0.67 -17.53
C ALA A 3 7.17 0.75 -17.10
N GLU A 4 7.61 -0.19 -16.27
CA GLU A 4 9.00 -0.37 -15.83
C GLU A 4 9.89 -0.70 -17.03
N PRO A 5 11.18 -0.30 -17.02
CA PRO A 5 12.03 -0.42 -18.20
C PRO A 5 12.17 -1.87 -18.68
N ALA A 6 12.20 -2.83 -17.74
CA ALA A 6 12.35 -4.26 -18.01
C ALA A 6 11.24 -4.86 -18.90
N VAL A 7 10.05 -4.25 -18.95
CA VAL A 7 8.91 -4.77 -19.73
C VAL A 7 8.55 -3.92 -20.94
N ARG A 8 9.34 -2.88 -21.26
CA ARG A 8 9.03 -1.96 -22.38
C ARG A 8 9.11 -2.61 -23.76
N ASN A 9 9.82 -3.73 -23.90
CA ASN A 9 9.90 -4.47 -25.15
C ASN A 9 8.66 -5.36 -25.40
N ASP A 10 7.80 -5.54 -24.39
CA ASP A 10 6.62 -6.40 -24.47
C ASP A 10 5.34 -5.68 -23.98
N LEU A 11 5.13 -4.47 -24.50
CA LEU A 11 3.97 -3.66 -24.14
C LEU A 11 2.66 -4.26 -24.65
N ALA A 12 2.71 -4.94 -25.80
CA ALA A 12 1.55 -5.59 -26.39
C ALA A 12 0.95 -6.64 -25.44
N ALA A 13 1.78 -7.38 -24.68
CA ALA A 13 1.28 -8.31 -23.68
C ALA A 13 0.63 -7.62 -22.46
N LEU A 14 0.97 -6.36 -22.17
CA LEU A 14 0.32 -5.59 -21.10
C LEU A 14 -1.07 -5.08 -21.53
N ASP A 15 -1.30 -4.94 -22.83
CA ASP A 15 -2.56 -4.43 -23.41
C ASP A 15 -3.50 -5.55 -23.92
N ALA A 16 -3.13 -6.82 -23.74
CA ALA A 16 -3.77 -7.96 -24.41
C ALA A 16 -5.29 -8.11 -24.16
N HIS A 17 -5.83 -7.62 -23.04
CA HIS A 17 -7.26 -7.69 -22.71
C HIS A 17 -7.87 -6.30 -22.42
N SER A 18 -7.33 -5.23 -23.03
CA SER A 18 -7.78 -3.85 -22.78
C SER A 18 -9.23 -3.54 -23.15
N SER A 19 -9.96 -4.47 -23.77
CA SER A 19 -11.37 -4.31 -24.13
C SER A 19 -12.36 -4.63 -23.01
N ASP A 20 -11.92 -5.24 -21.90
CA ASP A 20 -12.80 -5.46 -20.74
C ASP A 20 -13.00 -4.12 -20.00
N PRO A 21 -14.25 -3.61 -19.89
CA PRO A 21 -14.53 -2.32 -19.25
C PRO A 21 -14.19 -2.28 -17.75
N ARG A 22 -13.91 -3.43 -17.13
CA ARG A 22 -13.47 -3.54 -15.74
C ARG A 22 -11.96 -3.34 -15.56
N THR A 23 -11.19 -3.32 -16.65
CA THR A 23 -9.74 -3.07 -16.63
C THR A 23 -9.42 -1.57 -16.67
N GLY A 24 -8.16 -1.22 -16.42
CA GLY A 24 -7.71 0.17 -16.32
C GLY A 24 -8.03 0.79 -14.96
N ILE A 25 -8.05 2.14 -14.92
CA ILE A 25 -8.37 2.90 -13.70
C ILE A 25 -9.89 2.99 -13.54
N GLN A 26 -10.36 2.54 -12.39
CA GLN A 26 -11.72 2.55 -11.92
C GLN A 26 -11.81 3.45 -10.67
N ARG A 27 -12.98 4.02 -10.41
CA ARG A 27 -13.25 4.81 -9.20
C ARG A 27 -14.56 4.40 -8.56
N SER A 28 -14.67 4.58 -7.26
CA SER A 28 -15.96 4.67 -6.58
C SER A 28 -16.39 6.12 -6.42
N GLY A 29 -17.65 6.34 -6.05
CA GLY A 29 -18.18 7.67 -5.79
C GLY A 29 -18.84 8.35 -7.00
N PRO A 30 -19.28 9.60 -6.83
CA PRO A 30 -20.04 10.33 -7.83
C PRO A 30 -19.18 10.82 -8.99
N ASP A 31 -19.78 10.98 -10.16
CA ASP A 31 -19.00 11.29 -11.37
C ASP A 31 -18.42 12.71 -11.40
N ASP A 32 -19.08 13.63 -10.72
CA ASP A 32 -18.79 15.07 -10.67
C ASP A 32 -17.77 15.47 -9.60
N ASP A 33 -17.37 14.55 -8.71
CA ASP A 33 -16.33 14.77 -7.70
C ASP A 33 -15.32 13.61 -7.67
N PRO A 34 -14.27 13.65 -8.52
CA PRO A 34 -13.22 12.63 -8.53
C PRO A 34 -12.36 12.59 -7.27
N ASP A 35 -12.42 13.64 -6.43
CA ASP A 35 -11.60 13.76 -5.22
C ASP A 35 -12.45 13.57 -3.95
N ALA A 36 -13.66 13.01 -4.10
CA ALA A 36 -14.60 12.72 -3.04
C ALA A 36 -13.95 11.89 -1.92
N ARG A 37 -14.18 12.31 -0.68
CA ARG A 37 -13.65 11.67 0.53
C ARG A 37 -14.41 10.38 0.85
N GLY A 38 -13.69 9.39 1.39
CA GLY A 38 -14.27 8.09 1.73
C GLY A 38 -14.53 7.17 0.54
N GLU A 39 -14.09 7.56 -0.66
CA GLU A 39 -14.13 6.79 -1.90
C GLU A 39 -12.74 6.18 -2.21
N PHE A 40 -12.64 5.35 -3.25
CA PHE A 40 -11.40 4.72 -3.66
C PHE A 40 -11.15 4.78 -5.16
N HIS A 41 -9.88 4.68 -5.53
CA HIS A 41 -9.41 4.42 -6.90
C HIS A 41 -8.84 3.02 -6.98
N LEU A 42 -9.11 2.32 -8.07
CA LEU A 42 -8.64 0.96 -8.31
C LEU A 42 -8.00 0.90 -9.69
N TYR A 43 -6.81 0.34 -9.79
CA TYR A 43 -6.24 -0.04 -11.07
C TYR A 43 -6.28 -1.57 -11.23
N VAL A 44 -6.83 -2.00 -12.36
CA VAL A 44 -6.92 -3.38 -12.78
C VAL A 44 -6.09 -3.56 -14.06
N PRO A 45 -4.99 -4.34 -14.04
CA PRO A 45 -4.15 -4.50 -15.21
C PRO A 45 -4.94 -5.02 -16.42
N GLU A 46 -4.74 -4.38 -17.58
CA GLU A 46 -5.40 -4.70 -18.84
C GLU A 46 -5.00 -6.07 -19.40
N SER A 47 -3.95 -6.69 -18.85
CA SER A 47 -3.52 -8.05 -19.17
C SER A 47 -4.20 -9.14 -18.33
N LEU A 48 -5.13 -8.80 -17.44
CA LEU A 48 -5.82 -9.78 -16.61
C LEU A 48 -7.02 -10.39 -17.35
N ASP A 49 -7.05 -11.71 -17.42
CA ASP A 49 -8.16 -12.52 -17.95
C ASP A 49 -9.03 -13.14 -16.84
N GLY A 50 -8.66 -12.93 -15.57
CA GLY A 50 -9.32 -13.47 -14.38
C GLY A 50 -9.02 -14.94 -14.06
N SER A 51 -8.19 -15.62 -14.87
CA SER A 51 -7.93 -17.07 -14.72
C SER A 51 -7.04 -17.43 -13.53
N GLN A 52 -6.16 -16.52 -13.12
CA GLN A 52 -5.20 -16.71 -12.03
C GLN A 52 -5.46 -15.74 -10.88
N PRO A 53 -5.31 -16.18 -9.62
CA PRO A 53 -5.36 -15.28 -8.48
C PRO A 53 -4.20 -14.27 -8.56
N ARG A 54 -4.48 -13.00 -8.22
CA ARG A 54 -3.52 -11.89 -8.31
C ARG A 54 -3.32 -11.21 -6.96
N PRO A 55 -2.09 -10.76 -6.65
CA PRO A 55 -1.85 -9.93 -5.48
C PRO A 55 -2.66 -8.64 -5.52
N LEU A 56 -2.98 -8.14 -4.32
CA LEU A 56 -3.58 -6.83 -4.12
C LEU A 56 -2.64 -5.95 -3.29
N VAL A 57 -2.34 -4.76 -3.80
CA VAL A 57 -1.65 -3.70 -3.05
C VAL A 57 -2.68 -2.63 -2.68
N VAL A 58 -2.78 -2.32 -1.40
CA VAL A 58 -3.65 -1.27 -0.86
C VAL A 58 -2.79 -0.10 -0.37
N ALA A 59 -2.83 1.02 -1.08
CA ALA A 59 -1.93 2.15 -0.90
C ALA A 59 -2.65 3.35 -0.26
N LEU A 60 -2.29 3.67 0.99
CA LEU A 60 -2.88 4.73 1.80
C LEU A 60 -2.09 6.04 1.67
N HIS A 61 -2.74 7.10 1.22
CA HIS A 61 -2.13 8.42 1.03
C HIS A 61 -1.65 9.06 2.35
N GLY A 62 -0.73 10.03 2.28
CA GLY A 62 -0.33 10.85 3.43
C GLY A 62 -1.36 11.93 3.80
N GLY A 63 -1.13 12.66 4.89
CA GLY A 63 -2.02 13.74 5.35
C GLY A 63 -2.33 14.75 4.24
N MET A 64 -3.59 15.21 4.20
CA MET A 64 -4.18 16.08 3.17
C MET A 64 -4.20 15.51 1.74
N GLY A 65 -3.58 14.35 1.49
CA GLY A 65 -3.61 13.67 0.19
C GLY A 65 -4.96 13.04 -0.14
N ASN A 66 -5.00 12.30 -1.23
CA ASN A 66 -6.15 11.51 -1.67
C ASN A 66 -5.67 10.23 -2.39
N GLY A 67 -6.56 9.25 -2.53
CA GLY A 67 -6.25 7.98 -3.19
C GLY A 67 -5.97 8.13 -4.69
N ARG A 68 -6.62 9.09 -5.37
CA ARG A 68 -6.43 9.34 -6.80
C ARG A 68 -4.98 9.68 -7.13
N ASP A 69 -4.39 10.61 -6.39
CA ASP A 69 -3.02 11.06 -6.59
C ASP A 69 -2.03 9.98 -6.14
N PHE A 70 -2.30 9.32 -5.02
CA PHE A 70 -1.41 8.30 -4.49
C PHE A 70 -1.38 7.01 -5.33
N LEU A 71 -2.44 6.72 -6.09
CA LEU A 71 -2.47 5.65 -7.10
C LEU A 71 -1.31 5.79 -8.09
N TRP A 72 -1.01 7.00 -8.55
CA TRP A 72 0.03 7.25 -9.56
C TRP A 72 1.43 6.86 -9.08
N THR A 73 1.68 6.91 -7.77
CA THR A 73 2.93 6.45 -7.16
C THR A 73 3.23 4.99 -7.50
N TRP A 74 2.19 4.15 -7.58
CA TRP A 74 2.29 2.70 -7.71
C TRP A 74 1.85 2.14 -9.07
N LEU A 75 1.14 2.92 -9.88
CA LEU A 75 0.49 2.44 -11.11
C LEU A 75 1.48 1.80 -12.10
N ARG A 76 2.75 2.22 -12.12
CA ARG A 76 3.75 1.71 -13.08
C ARG A 76 4.15 0.30 -12.70
N GLU A 77 4.41 0.06 -11.41
CA GLU A 77 4.73 -1.25 -10.88
C GLU A 77 3.52 -2.16 -10.99
N ALA A 78 2.32 -1.66 -10.67
CA ALA A 78 1.06 -2.40 -10.81
C ALA A 78 0.85 -2.91 -12.23
N ARG A 79 1.02 -2.03 -13.22
CA ARG A 79 0.91 -2.39 -14.63
C ARG A 79 2.00 -3.36 -15.09
N SER A 80 3.24 -3.13 -14.67
CA SER A 80 4.39 -3.93 -15.13
C SER A 80 4.40 -5.33 -14.52
N ARG A 81 3.98 -5.45 -13.26
CA ARG A 81 4.00 -6.69 -12.46
C ARG A 81 2.61 -7.35 -12.36
N ARG A 82 1.59 -6.74 -12.98
CA ARG A 82 0.22 -7.26 -13.15
C ARG A 82 -0.49 -7.60 -11.83
N PHE A 83 -0.35 -6.73 -10.83
CA PHE A 83 -1.10 -6.81 -9.56
C PHE A 83 -2.25 -5.78 -9.53
N LEU A 84 -3.27 -6.05 -8.71
CA LEU A 84 -4.38 -5.13 -8.47
C LEU A 84 -3.92 -4.05 -7.49
N LEU A 85 -4.24 -2.78 -7.77
CA LEU A 85 -3.84 -1.65 -6.93
C LEU A 85 -5.06 -0.86 -6.47
N LEU A 86 -5.33 -0.87 -5.17
CA LEU A 86 -6.40 -0.12 -4.53
C LEU A 86 -5.82 1.07 -3.77
N ALA A 87 -6.31 2.28 -4.04
CA ALA A 87 -5.91 3.51 -3.38
C ALA A 87 -7.15 4.22 -2.80
N PRO A 88 -7.53 3.92 -1.54
CA PRO A 88 -8.65 4.57 -0.87
C PRO A 88 -8.28 5.99 -0.42
N THR A 89 -9.30 6.84 -0.31
CA THR A 89 -9.23 8.20 0.24
C THR A 89 -9.88 8.21 1.61
N SER A 90 -9.18 8.76 2.63
CA SER A 90 -9.74 8.94 3.97
C SER A 90 -11.04 9.75 3.97
N VAL A 91 -11.90 9.56 4.97
CA VAL A 91 -13.12 10.35 5.17
C VAL A 91 -12.78 11.80 5.53
N GLY A 92 -11.77 11.97 6.38
CA GLY A 92 -11.24 13.27 6.77
C GLY A 92 -10.15 13.79 5.84
N PRO A 93 -9.59 14.99 6.13
CA PRO A 93 -8.37 15.46 5.48
C PRO A 93 -7.15 14.58 5.82
N THR A 94 -7.23 13.79 6.90
CA THR A 94 -6.28 12.73 7.25
C THR A 94 -7.05 11.49 7.68
N TRP A 95 -6.34 10.38 7.82
CA TRP A 95 -6.85 9.13 8.39
C TRP A 95 -7.22 9.30 9.87
N ALA A 96 -8.11 8.45 10.37
CA ALA A 96 -8.61 8.46 11.74
C ALA A 96 -7.55 8.01 12.78
N LEU A 97 -6.50 8.82 12.95
CA LEU A 97 -5.45 8.65 13.96
C LEU A 97 -5.91 9.10 15.35
N MET A 98 -6.91 9.98 15.40
CA MET A 98 -7.46 10.57 16.64
C MET A 98 -8.97 10.36 16.71
N GLY A 99 -9.46 10.01 17.90
CA GLY A 99 -10.89 9.77 18.12
C GLY A 99 -11.39 8.42 17.58
N PRO A 100 -12.71 8.30 17.31
CA PRO A 100 -13.31 7.11 16.71
C PRO A 100 -12.80 6.85 15.28
N ASP A 101 -12.60 5.57 14.94
CA ASP A 101 -12.11 5.16 13.63
C ASP A 101 -13.23 5.23 12.57
N ALA A 102 -13.26 6.34 11.83
CA ALA A 102 -14.22 6.57 10.75
C ALA A 102 -13.82 5.90 9.41
N ASP A 103 -12.58 5.42 9.29
CA ASP A 103 -12.03 4.93 8.02
C ASP A 103 -12.06 3.40 7.91
N ARG A 104 -11.97 2.66 9.04
CA ARG A 104 -11.75 1.20 9.04
C ARG A 104 -12.80 0.44 8.25
N GLN A 105 -14.08 0.72 8.51
CA GLN A 105 -15.17 0.01 7.84
C GLN A 105 -15.13 0.25 6.32
N ARG A 106 -14.76 1.46 5.87
CA ARG A 106 -14.67 1.80 4.45
C ARG A 106 -13.46 1.14 3.80
N LEU A 107 -12.31 1.17 4.47
CA LEU A 107 -11.11 0.47 4.02
C LEU A 107 -11.39 -1.02 3.81
N LEU A 108 -11.93 -1.71 4.82
CA LEU A 108 -12.23 -3.13 4.73
C LEU A 108 -13.31 -3.45 3.67
N SER A 109 -14.36 -2.63 3.59
CA SER A 109 -15.39 -2.77 2.55
C SER A 109 -14.84 -2.58 1.14
N SER A 110 -13.88 -1.66 0.95
CA SER A 110 -13.24 -1.45 -0.36
C SER A 110 -12.38 -2.64 -0.79
N VAL A 111 -11.68 -3.28 0.15
CA VAL A 111 -10.94 -4.53 -0.11
C VAL A 111 -11.90 -5.65 -0.48
N GLU A 112 -13.00 -5.80 0.27
CA GLU A 112 -14.00 -6.83 -0.03
C GLU A 112 -14.66 -6.62 -1.40
N PHE A 113 -15.01 -5.38 -1.74
CA PHE A 113 -15.54 -5.04 -3.06
C PHE A 113 -14.65 -5.52 -4.21
N VAL A 114 -13.31 -5.40 -4.05
CA VAL A 114 -12.33 -5.87 -5.03
C VAL A 114 -12.28 -7.40 -5.06
N ARG A 115 -12.27 -8.06 -3.90
CA ARG A 115 -12.25 -9.53 -3.78
C ARG A 115 -13.50 -10.20 -4.37
N GLU A 116 -14.66 -9.56 -4.27
CA GLU A 116 -15.91 -10.05 -4.86
C GLU A 116 -15.91 -9.97 -6.40
N ARG A 117 -15.12 -9.07 -7.00
CA ARG A 117 -15.16 -8.76 -8.44
C ARG A 117 -13.99 -9.32 -9.22
N PHE A 118 -12.87 -9.53 -8.56
CA PHE A 118 -11.61 -9.95 -9.16
C PHE A 118 -11.05 -11.14 -8.39
N ASN A 119 -10.32 -12.00 -9.11
CA ASN A 119 -9.65 -13.16 -8.53
C ASN A 119 -8.43 -12.69 -7.71
N VAL A 120 -8.66 -12.22 -6.49
CA VAL A 120 -7.61 -11.76 -5.56
C VAL A 120 -7.03 -12.97 -4.84
N ASP A 121 -5.71 -13.04 -4.78
CA ASP A 121 -5.00 -14.00 -3.94
C ASP A 121 -5.08 -13.56 -2.47
N GLY A 122 -5.84 -14.28 -1.66
CA GLY A 122 -6.08 -13.97 -0.25
C GLY A 122 -4.82 -14.02 0.61
N ASP A 123 -3.79 -14.75 0.18
CA ASP A 123 -2.52 -14.87 0.90
C ASP A 123 -1.53 -13.75 0.50
N ARG A 124 -1.88 -12.93 -0.49
CA ARG A 124 -1.02 -11.86 -1.06
C ARG A 124 -1.77 -10.53 -1.12
N ILE A 125 -2.06 -9.97 0.06
CA ILE A 125 -2.64 -8.63 0.20
C ILE A 125 -1.69 -7.74 1.00
N LEU A 126 -1.00 -6.83 0.31
CA LEU A 126 -0.10 -5.84 0.91
C LEU A 126 -0.87 -4.59 1.30
N LEU A 127 -0.77 -4.18 2.57
CA LEU A 127 -1.09 -2.82 2.99
C LEU A 127 0.17 -1.95 2.94
N THR A 128 0.06 -0.73 2.41
CA THR A 128 1.17 0.22 2.40
C THR A 128 0.67 1.64 2.49
N GLY A 129 1.54 2.58 2.84
CA GLY A 129 1.17 3.99 2.85
C GLY A 129 2.33 4.92 3.12
N LEU A 130 2.03 6.22 3.04
CA LEU A 130 2.92 7.33 3.37
C LEU A 130 2.46 8.03 4.65
N SER A 131 3.36 8.41 5.55
CA SER A 131 3.08 9.36 6.64
C SER A 131 1.86 8.96 7.49
N ASP A 132 0.80 9.75 7.50
CA ASP A 132 -0.47 9.42 8.17
C ASP A 132 -1.05 8.08 7.69
N GLY A 133 -1.01 7.80 6.38
CA GLY A 133 -1.48 6.53 5.82
C GLY A 133 -0.61 5.34 6.25
N ALA A 134 0.70 5.54 6.39
CA ALA A 134 1.58 4.52 6.94
C ALA A 134 1.28 4.23 8.42
N THR A 135 1.07 5.29 9.20
CA THR A 135 0.76 5.24 10.65
C THR A 135 -0.60 4.59 10.91
N TYR A 136 -1.61 4.98 10.14
CA TYR A 136 -2.95 4.40 10.21
C TYR A 136 -2.96 2.95 9.70
N GLY A 137 -2.25 2.66 8.61
CA GLY A 137 -2.11 1.32 8.07
C GLY A 137 -1.46 0.36 9.07
N LEU A 138 -0.39 0.80 9.74
CA LEU A 138 0.25 0.01 10.80
C LEU A 138 -0.71 -0.24 11.96
N SER A 139 -1.47 0.78 12.39
CA SER A 139 -2.48 0.62 13.44
C SER A 139 -3.58 -0.37 13.06
N THR A 140 -4.10 -0.24 11.84
CA THR A 140 -5.12 -1.14 11.29
C THR A 140 -4.61 -2.56 11.23
N PHE A 141 -3.40 -2.75 10.70
CA PHE A 141 -2.77 -4.04 10.56
C PHE A 141 -2.57 -4.70 11.93
N LEU A 142 -2.12 -3.96 12.94
CA LEU A 142 -1.88 -4.48 14.29
C LEU A 142 -3.17 -4.81 15.06
N ALA A 143 -4.26 -4.08 14.83
CA ALA A 143 -5.53 -4.22 15.57
C ALA A 143 -6.23 -5.61 15.45
N GLY A 144 -5.72 -6.50 14.59
CA GLY A 144 -6.27 -7.84 14.38
C GLY A 144 -7.46 -7.86 13.43
N ASP A 145 -7.79 -9.06 12.96
CA ASP A 145 -8.87 -9.35 11.99
C ASP A 145 -8.84 -8.42 10.76
N THR A 146 -7.81 -8.57 9.94
CA THR A 146 -7.65 -7.84 8.69
C THR A 146 -7.26 -8.78 7.55
N PRO A 147 -7.64 -8.50 6.29
CA PRO A 147 -7.28 -9.33 5.15
C PRO A 147 -5.82 -9.19 4.70
N PHE A 148 -5.08 -8.23 5.28
CA PHE A 148 -3.70 -7.94 4.87
C PHE A 148 -2.75 -9.02 5.38
N THR A 149 -1.82 -9.45 4.53
CA THR A 149 -0.80 -10.46 4.87
C THR A 149 0.56 -9.84 5.16
N ALA A 150 0.80 -8.61 4.70
CA ALA A 150 1.98 -7.82 5.02
C ALA A 150 1.66 -6.32 5.09
N MET A 151 2.49 -5.57 5.80
CA MET A 151 2.43 -4.11 5.88
C MET A 151 3.77 -3.47 5.51
N ALA A 152 3.78 -2.52 4.58
CA ALA A 152 4.95 -1.70 4.24
C ALA A 152 4.69 -0.22 4.58
N ALA A 153 5.25 0.25 5.69
CA ALA A 153 5.13 1.62 6.16
C ALA A 153 6.27 2.50 5.63
N VAL A 154 5.94 3.63 5.00
CA VAL A 154 6.91 4.61 4.51
C VAL A 154 6.70 5.95 5.22
N ALA A 155 7.78 6.47 5.83
CA ALA A 155 7.77 7.74 6.56
C ALA A 155 6.65 7.83 7.61
N GLY A 156 6.25 6.70 8.20
CA GLY A 156 5.21 6.61 9.24
C GLY A 156 5.79 6.36 10.62
N VAL A 157 4.92 6.30 11.63
CA VAL A 157 5.32 6.00 13.01
C VAL A 157 4.46 4.89 13.61
N LEU A 158 4.97 4.22 14.65
CA LEU A 158 4.11 3.41 15.52
C LEU A 158 3.32 4.36 16.42
N HIS A 159 2.00 4.42 16.23
CA HIS A 159 1.17 5.34 16.99
C HIS A 159 1.19 4.95 18.49
N PRO A 160 1.32 5.90 19.44
CA PRO A 160 1.42 5.57 20.87
C PRO A 160 0.27 4.69 21.39
N LYS A 161 -0.94 4.88 20.83
CA LYS A 161 -2.10 4.04 21.12
C LYS A 161 -1.89 2.56 20.83
N ASN A 162 -1.04 2.18 19.86
CA ASN A 162 -0.79 0.78 19.58
C ASN A 162 -0.20 0.05 20.80
N VAL A 163 0.62 0.76 21.58
CA VAL A 163 1.18 0.23 22.83
C VAL A 163 0.19 0.40 23.98
N GLN A 164 -0.42 1.59 24.11
CA GLN A 164 -1.33 1.90 25.22
C GLN A 164 -2.59 1.04 25.24
N ASP A 165 -3.17 0.77 24.07
CA ASP A 165 -4.40 -0.01 23.90
C ASP A 165 -4.10 -1.51 23.72
N GLY A 166 -2.83 -1.91 23.78
CA GLY A 166 -2.39 -3.31 23.66
C GLY A 166 -2.42 -3.89 22.24
N ALA A 167 -2.74 -3.09 21.20
CA ALA A 167 -2.79 -3.56 19.81
C ALA A 167 -1.44 -4.11 19.31
N ILE A 168 -0.31 -3.69 19.89
CA ILE A 168 1.03 -4.22 19.61
C ILE A 168 1.13 -5.73 19.86
N VAL A 169 0.28 -6.31 20.73
CA VAL A 169 0.19 -7.77 20.93
C VAL A 169 -0.19 -8.49 19.64
N GLY A 170 -0.95 -7.83 18.77
CA GLY A 170 -1.29 -8.37 17.45
C GLY A 170 -0.12 -8.41 16.47
N ALA A 171 1.10 -7.99 16.84
CA ALA A 171 2.27 -7.99 15.96
C ALA A 171 2.90 -9.37 15.77
N GLU A 172 2.66 -10.32 16.68
CA GLU A 172 3.29 -11.65 16.64
C GLU A 172 3.04 -12.35 15.29
N GLY A 173 4.12 -12.75 14.61
CA GLY A 173 4.07 -13.42 13.32
C GLY A 173 3.69 -12.53 12.13
N LYS A 174 3.48 -11.22 12.32
CA LYS A 174 3.18 -10.29 11.21
C LYS A 174 4.44 -9.86 10.48
N CYS A 175 4.33 -9.78 9.15
CA CYS A 175 5.38 -9.27 8.28
C CYS A 175 5.25 -7.75 8.11
N VAL A 176 6.25 -6.98 8.57
CA VAL A 176 6.27 -5.52 8.48
C VAL A 176 7.55 -5.04 7.82
N SER A 177 7.45 -4.18 6.81
CA SER A 177 8.56 -3.40 6.27
C SER A 177 8.41 -1.95 6.71
N ILE A 178 9.49 -1.35 7.20
CA ILE A 178 9.57 0.07 7.55
C ILE A 178 10.67 0.70 6.72
N THR A 179 10.32 1.73 5.95
CA THR A 179 11.27 2.58 5.23
C THR A 179 11.16 4.02 5.71
N HIS A 180 12.28 4.63 6.11
CA HIS A 180 12.28 5.98 6.68
C HIS A 180 13.48 6.82 6.25
N GLY A 181 13.28 8.11 6.05
CA GLY A 181 14.37 9.04 5.70
C GLY A 181 15.12 9.55 6.93
N THR A 182 16.46 9.59 6.89
CA THR A 182 17.24 10.13 8.03
C THR A 182 17.19 11.65 8.14
N LYS A 183 16.67 12.34 7.11
CA LYS A 183 16.44 13.79 7.07
C LYS A 183 14.96 14.15 7.20
N ASP A 184 14.12 13.22 7.64
CA ASP A 184 12.71 13.50 7.92
C ASP A 184 12.60 14.54 9.05
N TRP A 185 12.10 15.71 8.68
CA TRP A 185 11.94 16.86 9.56
C TRP A 185 10.64 16.82 10.37
N MET A 186 9.68 15.99 9.97
CA MET A 186 8.37 15.85 10.60
C MET A 186 8.39 14.72 11.63
N PHE A 187 8.89 13.55 11.23
CA PHE A 187 9.07 12.38 12.09
C PHE A 187 10.55 12.02 12.14
N PRO A 188 11.27 12.45 13.21
CA PRO A 188 12.68 12.10 13.37
C PRO A 188 12.90 10.59 13.24
N VAL A 189 13.97 10.18 12.57
CA VAL A 189 14.27 8.77 12.27
C VAL A 189 14.26 7.87 13.51
N GLN A 190 14.54 8.43 14.69
CA GLN A 190 14.47 7.73 15.98
C GLN A 190 13.09 7.14 16.27
N LEU A 191 12.01 7.74 15.76
CA LEU A 191 10.66 7.19 15.89
C LEU A 191 10.51 5.90 15.08
N ALA A 192 11.10 5.82 13.88
CA ALA A 192 11.11 4.60 13.08
C ALA A 192 12.02 3.53 13.70
N GLN A 193 13.17 3.93 14.26
CA GLN A 193 14.07 3.05 15.01
C GLN A 193 13.38 2.45 16.25
N ALA A 194 12.59 3.26 16.97
CA ALA A 194 11.80 2.78 18.10
C ALA A 194 10.65 1.86 17.66
N ALA A 195 9.96 2.21 16.57
CA ALA A 195 8.88 1.41 16.01
C ALA A 195 9.35 0.00 15.59
N GLN A 196 10.46 -0.09 14.84
CA GLN A 196 11.00 -1.39 14.42
C GLN A 196 11.41 -2.24 15.63
N GLN A 197 11.97 -1.62 16.68
CA GLN A 197 12.38 -2.34 17.88
C GLN A 197 11.16 -2.90 18.61
N ALA A 198 10.16 -2.06 18.86
CA ALA A 198 8.94 -2.47 19.54
C ALA A 198 8.19 -3.59 18.78
N LEU A 199 8.16 -3.54 17.45
CA LEU A 199 7.55 -4.58 16.63
C LEU A 199 8.34 -5.90 16.70
N ARG A 200 9.67 -5.85 16.64
CA ARG A 200 10.52 -7.05 16.80
C ARG A 200 10.38 -7.66 18.19
N ASP A 201 10.36 -6.83 19.23
CA ASP A 201 10.17 -7.26 20.61
C ASP A 201 8.79 -7.93 20.81
N ALA A 202 7.79 -7.51 20.03
CA ALA A 202 6.46 -8.11 20.00
C ALA A 202 6.34 -9.31 19.03
N GLY A 203 7.43 -9.77 18.42
CA GLY A 203 7.46 -10.99 17.60
C GLY A 203 7.08 -10.81 16.13
N ALA A 204 7.04 -9.59 15.61
CA ALA A 204 6.89 -9.35 14.16
C ALA A 204 8.18 -9.66 13.40
N ASP A 205 8.05 -10.13 12.16
CA ASP A 205 9.14 -10.16 11.20
C ASP A 205 9.30 -8.77 10.56
N VAL A 206 10.40 -8.08 10.88
CA VAL A 206 10.59 -6.68 10.51
C VAL A 206 11.78 -6.49 9.57
N ARG A 207 11.47 -6.08 8.33
CA ARG A 207 12.42 -5.45 7.41
C ARG A 207 12.51 -3.95 7.72
N TYR A 208 13.72 -3.44 7.92
CA TYR A 208 13.95 -2.02 8.22
C TYR A 208 14.96 -1.41 7.25
N HIS A 209 14.63 -0.27 6.66
CA HIS A 209 15.48 0.47 5.72
C HIS A 209 15.49 1.98 6.04
N GLU A 210 16.68 2.55 6.23
CA GLU A 210 16.87 3.99 6.37
C GLU A 210 17.49 4.57 5.09
N ILE A 211 16.98 5.72 4.63
CA ILE A 211 17.50 6.42 3.44
C ILE A 211 18.20 7.71 3.88
N ALA A 212 19.51 7.78 3.66
CA ALA A 212 20.42 8.76 4.29
C ALA A 212 20.13 10.23 3.96
N ASP A 213 19.50 10.53 2.83
CA ASP A 213 19.26 11.88 2.32
C ASP A 213 17.78 12.19 2.07
N LEU A 214 16.90 11.26 2.42
CA LEU A 214 15.45 11.42 2.24
C LEU A 214 14.83 12.27 3.37
N ALA A 215 14.07 13.29 2.98
CA ALA A 215 13.23 14.09 3.86
C ALA A 215 11.84 13.44 4.08
N HIS A 216 10.85 14.17 4.60
CA HIS A 216 9.49 13.65 4.75
C HIS A 216 8.78 13.53 3.39
N ALA A 217 9.05 12.43 2.67
CA ALA A 217 8.54 12.19 1.32
C ALA A 217 8.43 10.68 1.02
N TYR A 218 7.70 10.35 -0.05
CA TYR A 218 7.61 8.97 -0.55
C TYR A 218 8.72 8.68 -1.58
N PRO A 219 9.67 7.77 -1.30
CA PRO A 219 10.73 7.37 -2.24
C PRO A 219 10.19 6.29 -3.17
N ARG A 220 9.70 6.68 -4.35
CA ARG A 220 9.09 5.78 -5.35
C ARG A 220 10.03 4.63 -5.76
N GLU A 221 11.33 4.88 -5.75
CA GLU A 221 12.41 3.92 -6.00
C GLU A 221 12.39 2.71 -5.06
N GLU A 222 11.69 2.79 -3.92
CA GLU A 222 11.53 1.68 -2.99
C GLU A 222 10.43 0.69 -3.40
N ASN A 223 9.52 1.06 -4.31
CA ASN A 223 8.40 0.18 -4.70
C ASN A 223 8.90 -1.21 -5.17
N PRO A 224 9.90 -1.34 -6.07
CA PRO A 224 10.45 -2.64 -6.44
C PRO A 224 10.91 -3.48 -5.24
N ALA A 225 11.68 -2.89 -4.33
CA ALA A 225 12.24 -3.59 -3.18
C ALA A 225 11.16 -3.98 -2.16
N ILE A 226 10.12 -3.15 -1.98
CA ILE A 226 8.94 -3.47 -1.18
C ILE A 226 8.18 -4.65 -1.80
N LEU A 227 7.95 -4.63 -3.11
CA LEU A 227 7.21 -5.69 -3.80
C LEU A 227 7.96 -7.02 -3.79
N GLU A 228 9.28 -7.00 -3.97
CA GLU A 228 10.11 -8.21 -3.94
C GLU A 228 10.23 -8.81 -2.54
N TRP A 229 10.28 -7.97 -1.51
CA TRP A 229 10.18 -8.42 -0.12
C TRP A 229 8.81 -9.04 0.20
N PHE A 230 7.74 -8.36 -0.24
CA PHE A 230 6.37 -8.82 -0.03
C PHE A 230 6.10 -10.14 -0.74
N ASP A 231 6.61 -10.25 -1.97
CA ASP A 231 6.33 -11.35 -2.86
C ASP A 231 7.44 -11.48 -3.93
N PRO A 232 8.36 -12.43 -3.76
CA PRO A 232 9.46 -12.64 -4.68
C PRO A 232 9.03 -12.93 -6.13
N THR A 233 7.78 -13.39 -6.34
CA THR A 233 7.27 -13.65 -7.70
C THR A 233 6.95 -12.37 -8.48
N LEU A 234 6.91 -11.22 -7.80
CA LEU A 234 6.75 -9.91 -8.43
C LEU A 234 8.07 -9.30 -8.91
N ALA A 235 9.21 -9.94 -8.65
CA ALA A 235 10.51 -9.47 -9.14
C ALA A 235 10.53 -9.38 -10.67
N LEU A 236 11.03 -8.26 -11.20
CA LEU A 236 11.29 -8.14 -12.64
C LEU A 236 12.74 -8.52 -12.94
N PRO A 237 13.02 -9.11 -14.11
CA PRO A 237 14.40 -9.32 -14.54
C PRO A 237 15.14 -7.99 -14.62
N ALA A 238 16.44 -8.01 -14.30
CA ALA A 238 17.29 -6.84 -14.47
C ALA A 238 17.21 -6.37 -15.93
N PRO A 239 17.15 -5.05 -16.19
CA PRO A 239 17.18 -4.56 -17.55
C PRO A 239 18.47 -5.02 -18.22
N ASP A 240 18.36 -5.56 -19.44
CA ASP A 240 19.53 -5.89 -20.26
C ASP A 240 20.43 -4.65 -20.36
N SER A 241 21.70 -4.81 -19.98
CA SER A 241 22.74 -3.76 -19.92
C SER A 241 23.12 -3.24 -21.30
#